data_AF-A0A3C1W8S0-F1
#
_entry.id   AF-A0A3C1W8S0-F1
#
_cell.length_a   1.000
_cell.length_b   1.000
_cell.length_c   1.000
_cell.angle_alpha   90.00
_cell.angle_beta   90.00
_cell.angle_gamma   90.00
#
_symmetry.space_group_name_H-M   'P 1'
#
loop_
_entity.id
_entity.type
_entity.pdbx_description
1 polymer ?
#
loop_
_entity_poly.entity_id
_entity_poly.type
_entity_poly.pdbx_seq_one_letter_code
_entity_poly.pdbx_strand_id
1 'polypeptide(L)'
;MRTCFLALLLCILPAKLPGAGYIGPDPAPILFRRDLVPIDTDTMRELSGYLTDLATREPDGTPEQTRATAQLLALAIRLNPANRSALETDKSLRAGQAVDSFEGDINQPLRQVWGIADWLLDPASGAGGKDLGNLVVDALAVINPQNPLVRLQDPEGELERWKHVVPALAAYQRPPEQETPPPR
;
A
#
# COMPACT_ATOMS: atom_id res chain seq x y z
N MET A 1 -13.42 -55.84 8.19
CA MET A 1 -12.91 -54.61 8.83
C MET A 1 -13.02 -53.49 7.81
N ARG A 2 -13.92 -52.52 8.01
CA ARG A 2 -14.09 -51.36 7.12
C ARG A 2 -13.36 -50.18 7.77
N THR A 3 -12.25 -49.78 7.20
CA THR A 3 -11.55 -48.55 7.56
C THR A 3 -12.27 -47.38 6.87
N CYS A 4 -13.04 -46.62 7.65
CA CYS A 4 -13.56 -45.32 7.23
C CYS A 4 -12.39 -44.33 7.18
N PHE A 5 -11.97 -43.93 5.99
CA PHE A 5 -11.12 -42.77 5.78
C PHE A 5 -11.98 -41.52 5.93
N LEU A 6 -11.89 -40.86 7.08
CA LEU A 6 -12.47 -39.53 7.30
C LEU A 6 -11.56 -38.51 6.59
N ALA A 7 -11.92 -38.11 5.38
CA ALA A 7 -11.23 -37.03 4.68
C ALA A 7 -11.59 -35.71 5.36
N LEU A 8 -10.67 -35.16 6.15
CA LEU A 8 -10.79 -33.84 6.74
C LEU A 8 -10.59 -32.81 5.61
N LEU A 9 -11.69 -32.29 5.06
CA LEU A 9 -11.67 -31.20 4.09
C LEU A 9 -11.30 -29.92 4.84
N LEU A 10 -10.02 -29.56 4.85
CA LEU A 10 -9.56 -28.27 5.37
C LEU A 10 -10.04 -27.19 4.38
N CYS A 11 -11.13 -26.50 4.70
CA CYS A 11 -11.53 -25.31 3.95
C CYS A 11 -10.47 -24.22 4.18
N ILE A 12 -9.55 -24.07 3.23
CA ILE A 12 -8.60 -22.96 3.23
C ILE A 12 -9.42 -21.70 2.91
N LEU A 13 -9.80 -20.96 3.96
CA LEU A 13 -10.38 -19.63 3.79
C LEU A 13 -9.30 -18.71 3.21
N PRO A 14 -9.64 -17.88 2.21
CA PRO A 14 -8.68 -16.91 1.69
C PRO A 14 -8.25 -15.96 2.81
N ALA A 15 -6.95 -15.63 2.83
CA ALA A 15 -6.41 -14.67 3.79
C ALA A 15 -7.11 -13.32 3.62
N LYS A 16 -7.31 -12.60 4.72
CA LYS A 16 -7.91 -11.26 4.70
C LYS A 16 -6.98 -10.27 5.36
N LEU A 17 -6.88 -9.09 4.76
CA LEU A 17 -6.23 -7.92 5.33
C LEU A 17 -7.14 -7.32 6.42
N PRO A 18 -6.73 -7.31 7.71
CA PRO A 18 -7.54 -6.74 8.77
C PRO A 18 -7.59 -5.20 8.67
N GLY A 19 -8.75 -4.60 8.92
CA GLY A 19 -8.89 -3.15 9.06
C GLY A 19 -8.54 -2.62 10.47
N ALA A 20 -8.43 -3.49 11.48
CA ALA A 20 -8.10 -3.08 12.84
C ALA A 20 -6.69 -2.44 12.89
N GLY A 21 -6.59 -1.24 13.46
CA GLY A 21 -5.33 -0.49 13.52
C GLY A 21 -4.92 0.18 12.21
N TYR A 22 -5.72 0.06 11.14
CA TYR A 22 -5.48 0.80 9.90
C TYR A 22 -5.83 2.28 10.08
N ILE A 23 -4.84 3.14 9.78
CA ILE A 23 -5.05 4.57 9.66
C ILE A 23 -4.83 4.92 8.19
N GLY A 24 -5.89 5.33 7.50
CA GLY A 24 -5.83 5.65 6.08
C GLY A 24 -5.17 7.01 5.79
N PRO A 25 -4.70 7.24 4.56
CA PRO A 25 -4.01 8.47 4.18
C PRO A 25 -4.94 9.70 4.18
N ASP A 26 -4.47 10.87 4.62
CA ASP A 26 -5.21 12.12 4.44
C ASP A 26 -5.25 12.48 2.94
N PRO A 27 -6.43 12.65 2.33
CA PRO A 27 -6.54 13.05 0.93
C PRO A 27 -6.22 14.54 0.67
N ALA A 28 -6.23 15.39 1.69
CA ALA A 28 -6.15 16.85 1.52
C ALA A 28 -4.77 17.37 1.06
N PRO A 29 -3.63 16.89 1.60
CA PRO A 29 -2.33 17.37 1.17
C PRO A 29 -1.95 16.84 -0.22
N ILE A 30 -1.27 17.68 -0.99
CA ILE A 30 -0.68 17.29 -2.27
C ILE A 30 0.59 16.47 -1.98
N LEU A 31 0.58 15.19 -2.36
CA LEU A 31 1.73 14.30 -2.21
C LEU A 31 2.72 14.44 -3.38
N PHE A 32 2.18 14.55 -4.60
CA PHE A 32 2.93 14.85 -5.81
C PHE A 32 1.98 15.52 -6.82
N ARG A 33 2.54 16.27 -7.77
CA ARG A 33 1.77 16.88 -8.84
C ARG A 33 1.62 15.92 -10.01
N ARG A 34 0.41 15.39 -10.20
CA ARG A 34 0.12 14.40 -11.24
C ARG A 34 0.45 14.89 -12.65
N ASP A 35 0.28 16.17 -12.91
CA ASP A 35 0.57 16.80 -14.19
C ASP A 35 2.07 17.00 -14.47
N LEU A 36 2.93 16.81 -13.46
CA LEU A 36 4.39 16.84 -13.61
C LEU A 36 5.01 15.45 -13.70
N VAL A 37 4.21 14.38 -13.54
CA VAL A 37 4.73 13.01 -13.64
C VAL A 37 4.93 12.67 -15.13
N PRO A 38 6.12 12.21 -15.53
CA PRO A 38 6.48 12.01 -16.93
C PRO A 38 5.92 10.71 -17.54
N ILE A 39 4.81 10.19 -17.05
CA ILE A 39 4.14 9.00 -17.60
C ILE A 39 2.75 9.38 -18.13
N ASP A 40 2.26 8.68 -19.14
CA ASP A 40 0.93 8.91 -19.67
C ASP A 40 -0.18 8.41 -18.71
N THR A 41 -1.42 8.76 -19.01
CA THR A 41 -2.57 8.43 -18.16
C THR A 41 -2.86 6.92 -18.09
N ASP A 42 -2.55 6.16 -19.14
CA ASP A 42 -2.74 4.71 -19.13
C ASP A 42 -1.70 4.07 -18.20
N THR A 43 -0.44 4.51 -18.28
CA THR A 43 0.62 4.08 -17.34
C THR A 43 0.30 4.47 -15.90
N MET A 44 -0.27 5.66 -15.64
CA MET A 44 -0.74 6.03 -14.29
C MET A 44 -1.84 5.09 -13.78
N ARG A 45 -2.77 4.71 -14.65
CA ARG A 45 -3.87 3.78 -14.32
C ARG A 45 -3.33 2.38 -14.01
N GLU A 46 -2.38 1.89 -14.80
CA GLU A 46 -1.73 0.60 -14.58
C GLU A 46 -0.93 0.58 -13.27
N LEU A 47 -0.08 1.60 -13.05
CA LEU A 47 0.68 1.75 -11.80
C LEU A 47 -0.26 1.79 -10.59
N SER A 48 -1.36 2.55 -10.69
CA SER A 48 -2.38 2.58 -9.65
C SER A 48 -2.99 1.19 -9.39
N GLY A 49 -3.23 0.40 -10.43
CA GLY A 49 -3.72 -0.98 -10.31
C GLY A 49 -2.74 -1.85 -9.54
N TYR A 50 -1.48 -1.89 -9.98
CA TYR A 50 -0.45 -2.68 -9.32
C TYR A 50 -0.22 -2.27 -7.87
N LEU A 51 -0.21 -0.97 -7.55
CA LEU A 51 -0.11 -0.49 -6.17
C LEU A 51 -1.30 -0.95 -5.31
N THR A 52 -2.49 -1.09 -5.91
CA THR A 52 -3.68 -1.61 -5.21
C THR A 52 -3.52 -3.09 -4.91
N ASP A 53 -3.06 -3.89 -5.88
CA ASP A 53 -2.77 -5.31 -5.70
C ASP A 53 -1.72 -5.53 -4.61
N LEU A 54 -0.68 -4.68 -4.56
CA LEU A 54 0.33 -4.71 -3.50
C LEU A 54 -0.25 -4.28 -2.15
N ALA A 55 -1.19 -3.33 -2.12
CA ALA A 55 -1.81 -2.87 -0.88
C ALA A 55 -2.67 -3.96 -0.23
N THR A 56 -3.27 -4.82 -1.04
CA THR A 56 -4.09 -5.97 -0.62
C THR A 56 -3.31 -7.29 -0.60
N ARG A 57 -1.97 -7.27 -0.65
CA ARG A 57 -1.15 -8.47 -0.43
C ARG A 57 -1.50 -9.20 0.86
N GLU A 58 -1.16 -10.48 0.95
CA GLU A 58 -1.32 -11.25 2.18
C GLU A 58 -0.61 -10.52 3.36
N PRO A 59 -1.33 -10.20 4.45
CA PRO A 59 -0.77 -9.45 5.56
C PRO A 59 0.14 -10.32 6.43
N ASP A 60 1.25 -9.76 6.90
CA ASP A 60 2.02 -10.36 8.00
C ASP A 60 1.58 -9.85 9.39
N GLY A 61 0.63 -8.90 9.42
CA GLY A 61 0.04 -8.34 10.63
C GLY A 61 0.89 -7.29 11.35
N THR A 62 2.00 -6.85 10.76
CA THR A 62 2.89 -5.85 11.40
C THR A 62 2.44 -4.41 11.16
N PRO A 63 2.65 -3.49 12.13
CA PRO A 63 2.37 -2.05 11.96
C PRO A 63 3.07 -1.44 10.74
N GLU A 64 4.28 -1.89 10.42
CA GLU A 64 5.06 -1.47 9.26
C GLU A 64 4.32 -1.78 7.96
N GLN A 65 3.74 -2.98 7.86
CA GLN A 65 3.03 -3.41 6.66
C GLN A 65 1.66 -2.76 6.55
N THR A 66 0.98 -2.50 7.67
CA THR A 66 -0.24 -1.69 7.70
C THR A 66 0.04 -0.26 7.21
N ARG A 67 1.13 0.35 7.66
CA ARG A 67 1.56 1.68 7.17
C ARG A 67 1.92 1.65 5.69
N ALA A 68 2.67 0.66 5.24
CA ALA A 68 3.00 0.49 3.82
C ALA A 68 1.74 0.36 2.95
N THR A 69 0.71 -0.36 3.43
CA THR A 69 -0.60 -0.41 2.77
C THR A 69 -1.25 0.97 2.67
N ALA A 70 -1.18 1.81 3.72
CA ALA A 70 -1.69 3.18 3.65
C ALA A 70 -0.92 4.03 2.62
N GLN A 71 0.41 3.89 2.54
CA GLN A 71 1.24 4.57 1.55
C GLN A 71 0.90 4.15 0.11
N LEU A 72 0.75 2.84 -0.14
CA LEU A 72 0.37 2.31 -1.45
C LEU A 72 -1.01 2.81 -1.90
N LEU A 73 -2.00 2.81 -1.00
CA LEU A 73 -3.33 3.33 -1.30
C LEU A 73 -3.32 4.85 -1.53
N ALA A 74 -2.49 5.59 -0.80
CA ALA A 74 -2.31 7.03 -1.01
C ALA A 74 -1.83 7.35 -2.43
N LEU A 75 -0.89 6.55 -2.94
CA LEU A 75 -0.34 6.68 -4.29
C LEU A 75 -1.36 6.24 -5.34
N ALA A 76 -1.97 5.07 -5.18
CA ALA A 76 -2.95 4.52 -6.12
C ALA A 76 -4.11 5.49 -6.36
N ILE A 77 -4.71 6.01 -5.29
CA ILE A 77 -5.85 6.95 -5.36
C ILE A 77 -5.45 8.26 -6.06
N ARG A 78 -4.24 8.77 -5.82
CA ARG A 78 -3.78 10.04 -6.43
C ARG A 78 -3.36 9.89 -7.89
N LEU A 79 -2.75 8.76 -8.26
CA LEU A 79 -2.40 8.43 -9.63
C LEU A 79 -3.65 8.25 -10.50
N ASN A 80 -4.65 7.52 -9.98
CA ASN A 80 -5.91 7.31 -10.67
C ASN A 80 -7.09 7.48 -9.70
N PRO A 81 -7.66 8.69 -9.59
CA PRO A 81 -8.83 8.95 -8.75
C PRO A 81 -10.08 8.15 -9.15
N ALA A 82 -10.11 7.55 -10.35
CA ALA A 82 -11.18 6.67 -10.78
C ALA A 82 -10.96 5.18 -10.40
N ASN A 83 -9.85 4.85 -9.72
CA ASN A 83 -9.58 3.50 -9.24
C ASN A 83 -10.50 3.13 -8.07
N ARG A 84 -11.66 2.56 -8.40
CA ARG A 84 -12.68 2.14 -7.43
C ARG A 84 -12.15 1.09 -6.44
N SER A 85 -11.24 0.21 -6.88
CA SER A 85 -10.70 -0.82 -6.00
C SER A 85 -9.88 -0.20 -4.88
N ALA A 86 -8.98 0.73 -5.18
CA ALA A 86 -8.22 1.44 -4.14
C ALA A 86 -9.11 2.24 -3.19
N LEU A 87 -10.12 2.94 -3.73
CA LEU A 87 -11.06 3.74 -2.94
C LEU A 87 -11.89 2.88 -1.97
N GLU A 88 -12.44 1.76 -2.44
CA GLU A 88 -13.24 0.87 -1.59
C GLU A 88 -12.37 0.08 -0.60
N THR A 89 -11.13 -0.28 -0.96
CA THR A 89 -10.17 -0.87 -0.02
C THR A 89 -9.84 0.10 1.12
N ASP A 90 -9.44 1.35 0.82
CA ASP A 90 -9.17 2.37 1.85
C ASP A 90 -10.39 2.59 2.76
N LYS A 91 -11.57 2.75 2.17
CA LYS A 91 -12.82 2.93 2.91
C LYS A 91 -13.15 1.75 3.82
N SER A 92 -13.01 0.51 3.34
CA SER A 92 -13.31 -0.69 4.10
C SER A 92 -12.34 -0.84 5.28
N LEU A 93 -11.04 -0.64 5.04
CA LEU A 93 -10.03 -0.73 6.10
C LEU A 93 -10.24 0.35 7.17
N ARG A 94 -10.56 1.60 6.78
CA ARG A 94 -10.93 2.67 7.74
C ARG A 94 -12.14 2.31 8.59
N ALA A 95 -13.09 1.57 8.04
CA ALA A 95 -14.25 1.08 8.77
C ALA A 95 -13.93 -0.14 9.67
N GLY A 96 -12.66 -0.53 9.78
CA GLY A 96 -12.21 -1.71 10.53
C GLY A 96 -12.58 -3.03 9.84
N GLN A 97 -13.07 -2.99 8.59
CA GLN A 97 -13.51 -4.17 7.87
C GLN A 97 -12.31 -4.89 7.25
N ALA A 98 -12.39 -6.22 7.22
CA ALA A 98 -11.39 -7.03 6.56
C ALA A 98 -11.61 -7.03 5.04
N VAL A 99 -10.54 -6.88 4.28
CA VAL A 99 -10.55 -6.92 2.80
C VAL A 99 -9.90 -8.22 2.34
N ASP A 100 -10.44 -8.82 1.27
CA ASP A 100 -9.86 -10.04 0.71
C ASP A 100 -8.46 -9.76 0.17
N SER A 101 -7.52 -10.67 0.44
CA SER A 101 -6.16 -10.51 -0.09
C SER A 101 -6.13 -10.73 -1.60
N PHE A 102 -5.18 -10.08 -2.28
CA PHE A 102 -4.89 -10.33 -3.68
C PHE A 102 -4.59 -11.82 -3.93
N GLU A 103 -5.30 -12.42 -4.88
CA GLU A 103 -5.24 -13.87 -5.16
C GLU A 103 -4.15 -14.26 -6.20
N GLY A 104 -3.45 -13.29 -6.78
CA GLY A 104 -2.43 -13.53 -7.81
C GLY A 104 -0.99 -13.66 -7.29
N ASP A 105 -0.05 -13.91 -8.22
CA ASP A 105 1.39 -13.87 -7.91
C ASP A 105 1.83 -12.42 -7.62
N ILE A 106 2.08 -12.11 -6.36
CA ILE A 106 2.51 -10.78 -5.91
C ILE A 106 3.82 -10.31 -6.57
N ASN A 107 4.64 -11.23 -7.08
CA ASN A 107 5.86 -10.87 -7.79
C ASN A 107 5.58 -10.17 -9.12
N GLN A 108 4.42 -10.41 -9.74
CA GLN A 108 4.04 -9.74 -10.98
C GLN A 108 3.83 -8.23 -10.78
N PRO A 109 2.94 -7.75 -9.89
CA PRO A 109 2.82 -6.32 -9.62
C PRO A 109 4.11 -5.74 -9.02
N LEU A 110 4.84 -6.47 -8.16
CA LEU A 110 6.13 -6.00 -7.64
C LEU A 110 7.13 -5.68 -8.76
N ARG A 111 7.30 -6.57 -9.74
CA ARG A 111 8.21 -6.34 -10.88
C ARG A 111 7.80 -5.11 -11.68
N GLN A 112 6.50 -4.92 -11.92
CA GLN A 112 6.00 -3.78 -12.68
C GLN A 112 6.24 -2.46 -11.94
N VAL A 113 5.87 -2.40 -10.66
CA VAL A 113 6.05 -1.18 -9.86
C VAL A 113 7.53 -0.83 -9.70
N TRP A 114 8.40 -1.82 -9.48
CA TRP A 114 9.85 -1.57 -9.42
C TRP A 114 10.43 -1.08 -10.75
N GLY A 115 10.01 -1.66 -11.89
CA GLY A 115 10.47 -1.20 -13.20
C GLY A 115 10.05 0.24 -13.50
N ILE A 116 8.83 0.62 -13.11
CA ILE A 116 8.36 2.00 -13.24
C ILE A 116 9.11 2.92 -12.29
N ALA A 117 9.36 2.50 -11.04
CA ALA A 117 10.12 3.29 -10.07
C ALA A 117 11.57 3.54 -10.53
N ASP A 118 12.24 2.52 -11.06
CA ASP A 118 13.59 2.64 -11.63
C ASP A 118 13.64 3.70 -12.73
N TRP A 119 12.69 3.63 -13.68
CA TRP A 119 12.59 4.60 -14.76
C TRP A 119 12.25 6.01 -14.27
N LEU A 120 11.36 6.14 -13.28
CA LEU A 120 11.00 7.44 -12.68
C LEU A 120 12.17 8.12 -11.97
N LEU A 121 13.12 7.34 -11.46
CA LEU A 121 14.32 7.84 -10.79
C LEU A 121 15.46 8.19 -11.76
N ASP A 122 15.35 7.83 -13.04
CA ASP A 122 16.29 8.30 -14.06
C ASP A 122 16.26 9.84 -14.14
N PRO A 123 17.43 10.52 -14.18
CA PRO A 123 17.48 11.98 -14.29
C PRO A 123 16.67 12.57 -15.46
N ALA A 124 16.49 11.83 -16.56
CA ALA A 124 15.70 12.23 -17.71
C ALA A 124 14.19 12.36 -17.40
N SER A 125 13.70 11.69 -16.35
CA SER A 125 12.33 11.76 -15.86
C SER A 125 12.05 13.07 -15.09
N GLY A 126 13.08 13.87 -14.81
CA GLY A 126 12.94 15.19 -14.20
C GLY A 126 12.44 15.14 -12.75
N ALA A 127 12.12 16.32 -12.19
CA ALA A 127 11.77 16.46 -10.77
C ALA A 127 10.47 15.70 -10.40
N GLY A 128 9.41 15.80 -11.22
CA GLY A 128 8.16 15.12 -10.95
C GLY A 128 8.26 13.60 -11.03
N GLY A 129 9.12 13.08 -11.93
CA GLY A 129 9.47 11.66 -11.96
C GLY A 129 10.18 11.23 -10.68
N LYS A 130 11.23 11.96 -10.30
CA LYS A 130 11.99 11.69 -9.08
C LYS A 130 11.12 11.72 -7.82
N ASP A 131 10.21 12.68 -7.70
CA ASP A 131 9.29 12.79 -6.55
C ASP A 131 8.40 11.56 -6.43
N LEU A 132 7.74 11.14 -7.52
CA LEU A 132 6.91 9.94 -7.53
C LEU A 132 7.74 8.67 -7.30
N GLY A 133 8.91 8.56 -7.95
CA GLY A 133 9.81 7.42 -7.81
C GLY A 133 10.23 7.18 -6.36
N ASN A 134 10.64 8.23 -5.65
CA ASN A 134 11.01 8.15 -4.24
C ASN A 134 9.84 7.68 -3.35
N LEU A 135 8.63 8.21 -3.59
CA LEU A 135 7.43 7.78 -2.85
C LEU A 135 7.10 6.31 -3.09
N VAL A 136 7.24 5.83 -4.32
CA VAL A 136 7.05 4.42 -4.65
C VAL A 136 8.10 3.54 -3.95
N VAL A 137 9.38 3.94 -3.97
CA VAL A 137 10.45 3.24 -3.24
C VAL A 137 10.14 3.18 -1.75
N ASP A 138 9.72 4.30 -1.14
CA ASP A 138 9.39 4.36 0.28
C ASP A 138 8.32 3.33 0.66
N ALA A 139 7.24 3.26 -0.13
CA ALA A 139 6.13 2.34 0.12
C ALA A 139 6.54 0.87 -0.07
N LEU A 140 7.46 0.59 -1.00
CA LEU A 140 7.91 -0.77 -1.30
C LEU A 140 9.07 -1.26 -0.43
N ALA A 141 9.81 -0.37 0.23
CA ALA A 141 10.97 -0.73 1.05
C ALA A 141 10.62 -1.74 2.16
N VAL A 142 9.41 -1.66 2.72
CA VAL A 142 8.91 -2.60 3.72
C VAL A 142 8.55 -3.97 3.10
N ILE A 143 8.00 -3.95 1.89
CA ILE A 143 7.42 -5.13 1.23
C ILE A 143 8.50 -5.97 0.56
N ASN A 144 9.49 -5.32 -0.05
CA ASN A 144 10.59 -5.97 -0.74
C ASN A 144 11.93 -5.28 -0.43
N PRO A 145 12.44 -5.41 0.82
CA PRO A 145 13.62 -4.67 1.30
C PRO A 145 14.92 -5.04 0.60
N GLN A 146 14.95 -6.17 -0.12
CA GLN A 146 16.14 -6.66 -0.83
C GLN A 146 16.33 -6.03 -2.21
N ASN A 147 15.37 -5.22 -2.69
CA ASN A 147 15.51 -4.56 -3.99
C ASN A 147 16.68 -3.54 -3.95
N PRO A 148 17.57 -3.50 -4.97
CA PRO A 148 18.66 -2.54 -5.03
C PRO A 148 18.24 -1.07 -4.88
N LEU A 149 17.05 -0.69 -5.35
CA LEU A 149 16.54 0.68 -5.25
C LEU A 149 16.29 1.12 -3.80
N VAL A 150 16.04 0.20 -2.89
CA VAL A 150 15.89 0.52 -1.46
C VAL A 150 17.17 1.11 -0.89
N ARG A 151 18.34 0.75 -1.43
CA ARG A 151 19.64 1.31 -1.01
C ARG A 151 19.83 2.77 -1.40
N LEU A 152 19.00 3.26 -2.33
CA LEU A 152 18.99 4.65 -2.78
C LEU A 152 18.01 5.52 -1.97
N GLN A 153 17.25 4.90 -1.06
CA GLN A 153 16.30 5.61 -0.21
C GLN A 153 17.04 6.60 0.70
N ASP A 154 16.42 7.76 0.88
CA ASP A 154 16.73 8.72 1.94
C ASP A 154 15.69 8.57 3.05
N PRO A 155 16.01 7.87 4.16
CA PRO A 155 15.07 7.62 5.25
C PRO A 155 14.70 8.90 6.02
N GLU A 156 15.61 9.87 6.11
CA GLU A 156 15.32 11.15 6.76
C GLU A 156 14.31 11.95 5.93
N GLY A 157 14.49 11.94 4.61
CA GLY A 157 13.54 12.55 3.69
C GLY A 157 12.19 11.83 3.61
N GLU A 158 12.11 10.54 3.93
CA GLU A 158 10.84 9.77 3.90
C GLU A 158 9.81 10.39 4.85
N LEU A 159 10.22 10.70 6.08
CA LEU A 159 9.32 11.26 7.08
C LEU A 159 8.70 12.58 6.63
N GLU A 160 9.48 13.44 5.95
CA GLU A 160 8.97 14.70 5.42
C GLU A 160 8.12 14.50 4.16
N ARG A 161 8.46 13.56 3.27
CA ARG A 161 7.66 13.24 2.07
C ARG A 161 6.24 12.79 2.43
N TRP A 162 6.10 11.99 3.48
CA TRP A 162 4.81 11.43 3.91
C TRP A 162 4.06 12.27 4.94
N LYS A 163 4.68 13.36 5.41
CA LYS A 163 4.13 14.21 6.45
C LYS A 163 2.76 14.74 6.08
N HIS A 164 1.85 14.73 7.05
CA HIS A 164 0.44 15.09 6.90
C HIS A 164 -0.38 14.17 5.96
N VAL A 165 0.24 13.26 5.19
CA VAL A 165 -0.47 12.33 4.30
C VAL A 165 -0.64 10.97 4.96
N VAL A 166 0.43 10.36 5.46
CA VAL A 166 0.37 9.07 6.19
C VAL A 166 0.96 9.29 7.58
N PRO A 167 0.28 8.86 8.66
CA PRO A 167 0.84 8.94 10.00
C PRO A 167 2.21 8.25 10.12
N ALA A 168 3.03 8.73 11.05
CA ALA A 168 4.28 8.07 11.39
C ALA A 168 4.01 6.66 11.94
N LEU A 169 4.99 5.75 11.80
CA LEU A 169 4.88 4.36 12.26
C LEU A 169 4.40 4.22 13.71
N ALA A 170 4.82 5.11 14.60
CA ALA A 170 4.41 5.13 16.00
C ALA A 170 2.87 5.23 16.21
N ALA A 171 2.12 5.74 15.24
CA ALA A 171 0.65 5.76 15.31
C ALA A 171 0.03 4.38 15.08
N TYR A 172 0.64 3.54 14.23
CA TYR A 172 0.18 2.17 13.93
C TYR A 172 0.59 1.16 15.01
N GLN A 173 1.58 1.49 15.85
CA GLN A 173 2.03 0.66 16.96
C GLN A 173 1.13 0.80 18.21
N ARG A 174 0.25 1.80 18.26
CA ARG A 174 -0.66 1.96 19.39
C ARG A 174 -1.79 0.95 19.29
N PRO A 175 -2.19 0.32 20.42
CA PRO A 175 -3.46 -0.40 20.47
C PRO A 175 -4.59 0.53 20.04
N PRO A 176 -5.60 0.04 19.30
CA PRO A 176 -6.77 0.84 18.96
C PRO A 176 -7.38 1.35 20.27
N GLU A 177 -7.40 2.68 20.42
CA GLU A 177 -7.96 3.34 21.60
C GLU A 177 -9.42 2.90 21.71
N GLN A 178 -9.78 2.19 22.78
CA GLN A 178 -11.16 1.84 23.05
C GLN A 178 -11.90 3.14 23.31
N GLU A 179 -12.71 3.59 22.35
CA GLU A 179 -13.68 4.67 22.58
C GLU A 179 -14.52 4.28 23.79
N THR A 180 -14.23 4.91 24.93
CA THR A 180 -15.06 4.76 26.11
C THR A 180 -16.34 5.54 25.82
N PRO A 181 -17.53 4.92 25.87
CA PRO A 181 -18.76 5.63 25.60
C PRO A 181 -18.90 6.79 26.59
N PRO A 182 -19.44 7.95 26.18
CA PRO A 182 -19.67 9.05 27.10
C PRO A 182 -20.60 8.57 28.23
N PRO A 183 -20.37 9.03 29.48
CA PRO A 183 -21.23 8.66 30.60
C PRO A 183 -22.67 9.09 30.30
N ARG A 184 -23.60 8.15 30.47
CA ARG A 184 -25.05 8.38 30.38
C ARG A 184 -25.54 9.23 31.54
#